data_AF-A0A5C3QK69-F1
#
_entry.id   AF-A0A5C3QK69-F1
#
_cell.length_a   1.000
_cell.length_b   1.000
_cell.length_c   1.000
_cell.angle_alpha   90.00
_cell.angle_beta   90.00
_cell.angle_gamma   90.00
#
_symmetry.space_group_name_H-M   'P 1'
#
loop_
_entity.id
_entity.type
_entity.pdbx_description
1 polymer ?
#
loop_
_entity_poly.entity_id
_entity_poly.type
_entity_poly.pdbx_seq_one_letter_code
_entity_poly.pdbx_strand_id
1 'polypeptide(L)'
;MSMRFPEGAPRMVMPNMGGDKTVPEFQGEGFDRLCDPFKVDVYCMGNVVRRTFLSGWRGYGPGYRGLEFLATLITEMTQEDPSKRLTMSDALSSLDEIVSGLYQWKLRSPAVPKDEFSLISLVKNVGRWNRSRAS
;
A
#
# COMPACT_ATOMS: atom_id res chain seq x y z
N MET A 1 9.83 -17.19 -8.24
CA MET A 1 10.42 -18.38 -7.60
C MET A 1 9.34 -19.04 -6.76
N SER A 2 8.96 -20.28 -7.03
CA SER A 2 8.07 -21.06 -6.16
C SER A 2 8.93 -22.07 -5.42
N MET A 3 8.87 -22.05 -4.09
CA MET A 3 9.58 -22.98 -3.21
C MET A 3 8.58 -23.53 -2.21
N ARG A 4 8.62 -24.84 -1.96
CA ARG A 4 7.83 -25.47 -0.88
C ARG A 4 8.70 -25.53 0.37
N PHE A 5 8.19 -24.99 1.46
CA PHE A 5 8.82 -25.14 2.77
C PHE A 5 8.35 -26.44 3.42
N PRO A 6 9.25 -27.22 4.05
CA PRO A 6 8.86 -28.35 4.87
C PRO A 6 7.96 -27.90 6.03
N GLU A 7 7.00 -28.74 6.42
CA GLU A 7 6.16 -28.47 7.59
C GLU A 7 7.01 -28.36 8.86
N GLY A 8 6.81 -27.30 9.64
CA GLY A 8 7.52 -27.05 10.90
C GLY A 8 8.95 -26.48 10.77
N ALA A 9 9.53 -26.39 9.57
CA ALA A 9 10.86 -25.79 9.39
C ALA A 9 10.80 -24.25 9.39
N PRO A 10 11.82 -23.56 9.93
CA PRO A 10 11.96 -22.11 9.80
C PRO A 10 11.98 -21.73 8.32
N ARG A 11 11.07 -20.85 7.91
CA ARG A 11 10.90 -20.44 6.50
C ARG A 11 11.83 -19.28 6.16
N MET A 12 13.13 -19.53 6.25
CA MET A 12 14.17 -18.51 6.09
C MET A 12 14.91 -18.75 4.78
N VAL A 13 15.07 -17.71 3.96
CA VAL A 13 15.73 -17.79 2.65
C VAL A 13 16.80 -16.72 2.52
N MET A 14 17.80 -16.95 1.67
CA MET A 14 18.75 -15.89 1.33
C MET A 14 18.01 -14.79 0.55
N PRO A 15 18.29 -13.52 0.86
CA PRO A 15 17.89 -12.37 0.07
C PRO A 15 18.16 -12.58 -1.41
N ASN A 16 17.20 -12.18 -2.22
CA ASN A 16 17.38 -12.07 -3.66
C ASN A 16 17.04 -10.65 -4.05
N MET A 17 17.77 -10.06 -5.00
CA MET A 17 17.40 -8.76 -5.55
C MET A 17 16.04 -8.86 -6.24
N GLY A 18 14.99 -8.51 -5.50
CA GLY A 18 13.63 -8.42 -5.98
C GLY A 18 13.38 -7.16 -6.82
N GLY A 19 12.16 -7.03 -7.35
CA GLY A 19 11.75 -5.84 -8.10
C GLY A 19 11.73 -4.56 -7.27
N ASP A 20 11.43 -4.69 -5.96
CA ASP A 20 11.50 -3.57 -5.03
C ASP A 20 12.88 -3.49 -4.38
N LYS A 21 13.69 -2.55 -4.86
CA LYS A 21 15.06 -2.34 -4.38
C LYS A 21 15.13 -1.64 -3.01
N THR A 22 14.00 -1.29 -2.38
CA THR A 22 14.01 -0.64 -1.07
C THR A 22 13.64 -1.55 0.09
N VAL A 23 13.51 -2.86 -0.17
CA VAL A 23 13.36 -3.85 0.91
C VAL A 23 14.57 -3.77 1.84
N PRO A 24 14.39 -3.49 3.14
CA PRO A 24 15.47 -3.33 4.12
C PRO A 24 16.40 -4.56 4.19
N GLU A 25 15.82 -5.74 4.14
CA GLU A 25 16.53 -7.03 4.19
C GLU A 25 17.47 -7.24 3.00
N PHE A 26 17.29 -6.48 1.91
CA PHE A 26 18.13 -6.59 0.71
C PHE A 26 19.23 -5.51 0.67
N GLN A 27 19.38 -4.71 1.73
CA GLN A 27 20.36 -3.64 1.81
C GLN A 27 21.52 -4.00 2.75
N GLY A 28 22.74 -3.57 2.39
CA GLY A 28 23.93 -3.65 3.24
C GLY A 28 24.14 -5.05 3.82
N GLU A 29 24.38 -5.12 5.13
CA GLU A 29 24.56 -6.39 5.87
C GLU A 29 23.32 -7.30 5.88
N GLY A 30 22.14 -6.79 5.51
CA GLY A 30 20.92 -7.58 5.39
C GLY A 30 21.01 -8.62 4.28
N PHE A 31 21.72 -8.31 3.18
CA PHE A 31 21.82 -9.17 2.00
C PHE A 31 22.51 -10.52 2.30
N ASP A 32 23.38 -10.54 3.31
CA ASP A 32 24.11 -11.74 3.75
C ASP A 32 23.39 -12.52 4.86
N ARG A 33 22.20 -12.08 5.29
CA ARG A 33 21.42 -12.71 6.37
C ARG A 33 20.15 -13.33 5.83
N LEU A 34 19.79 -14.50 6.34
CA LEU A 34 18.52 -15.13 6.00
C LEU A 34 17.34 -14.23 6.43
N CYS A 35 16.34 -14.11 5.55
CA CYS A 35 15.12 -13.35 5.80
C CYS A 35 13.86 -14.22 5.62
N ASP A 36 12.77 -13.81 6.25
CA ASP A 36 11.45 -14.40 6.01
C ASP A 36 10.85 -13.82 4.71
N PRO A 37 10.64 -14.63 3.67
CA PRO A 37 10.12 -14.14 2.40
C PRO A 37 8.67 -13.60 2.51
N PHE A 38 7.86 -14.11 3.44
CA PHE A 38 6.49 -13.62 3.63
C PHE A 38 6.49 -12.22 4.24
N LYS A 39 7.44 -11.92 5.13
CA LYS A 39 7.62 -10.56 5.65
C LYS A 39 8.05 -9.61 4.56
N VAL A 40 8.91 -10.05 3.65
CA VAL A 40 9.30 -9.26 2.46
C VAL A 40 8.09 -8.97 1.58
N ASP A 41 7.20 -9.95 1.36
CA ASP A 41 5.97 -9.75 0.58
C ASP A 41 5.05 -8.70 1.22
N VAL A 42 4.87 -8.73 2.54
CA VAL A 42 4.12 -7.70 3.27
C VAL A 42 4.71 -6.31 3.03
N TYR A 43 6.03 -6.18 3.12
CA TYR A 43 6.72 -4.90 2.85
C TYR A 43 6.48 -4.44 1.41
N CYS A 44 6.67 -5.35 0.44
CA CYS A 44 6.49 -5.04 -0.98
C CYS A 44 5.06 -4.54 -1.25
N MET A 45 4.04 -5.23 -0.74
CA MET A 45 2.64 -4.82 -0.91
C MET A 45 2.37 -3.46 -0.27
N GLY A 46 2.83 -3.26 0.97
CA GLY A 46 2.68 -1.98 1.65
C GLY A 46 3.37 -0.85 0.89
N ASN A 47 4.57 -1.10 0.38
CA ASN A 47 5.35 -0.09 -0.33
C ASN A 47 4.77 0.24 -1.72
N VAL A 48 4.16 -0.72 -2.41
CA VAL A 48 3.38 -0.48 -3.63
C VAL A 48 2.23 0.47 -3.33
N VAL A 49 1.47 0.24 -2.26
CA VAL A 49 0.37 1.13 -1.87
C VAL A 49 0.89 2.51 -1.48
N ARG A 50 1.98 2.56 -0.70
CA ARG A 50 2.65 3.80 -0.28
C ARG A 50 3.03 4.66 -1.48
N ARG A 51 3.72 4.08 -2.47
CA ARG A 51 4.24 4.80 -3.64
C ARG A 51 3.16 5.14 -4.66
N THR A 52 2.17 4.26 -4.85
CA THR A 52 1.15 4.43 -5.87
C THR A 52 0.02 5.34 -5.39
N PHE A 53 -0.43 5.13 -4.15
CA PHE A 53 -1.66 5.74 -3.66
C PHE A 53 -1.45 6.86 -2.65
N LEU A 54 -0.44 6.77 -1.78
CA LEU A 54 -0.27 7.73 -0.69
C LEU A 54 0.70 8.86 -1.05
N SER A 55 1.97 8.54 -1.21
CA SER A 55 3.03 9.55 -1.34
C SER A 55 3.31 9.96 -2.79
N GLY A 56 2.96 9.09 -3.75
CA GLY A 56 3.44 9.23 -5.11
C GLY A 56 4.90 8.78 -5.25
N TRP A 57 5.30 8.44 -6.47
CA TRP A 57 6.68 8.12 -6.80
C TRP A 57 6.93 8.37 -8.29
N ARG A 58 8.19 8.64 -8.67
CA ARG A 58 8.57 8.79 -10.08
C ARG A 58 8.14 7.53 -10.86
N GLY A 59 7.26 7.70 -11.84
CA GLY A 59 6.71 6.61 -12.64
C GLY A 59 5.35 6.05 -12.18
N TYR A 60 4.87 6.40 -10.98
CA TYR A 60 3.55 5.98 -10.46
C TYR A 60 2.55 7.12 -10.31
N GLY A 61 3.02 8.37 -10.41
CA GLY A 61 2.19 9.56 -10.28
C GLY A 61 2.27 10.22 -8.90
N PRO A 62 1.44 11.23 -8.63
CA PRO A 62 1.51 12.11 -7.46
C PRO A 62 0.89 11.50 -6.19
N GLY A 63 0.32 10.29 -6.26
CA GLY A 63 -0.57 9.75 -5.24
C GLY A 63 -1.93 10.44 -5.24
N TYR A 64 -2.82 10.02 -4.35
CA TYR A 64 -4.21 10.46 -4.30
C TYR A 64 -4.55 11.07 -2.94
N ARG A 65 -5.48 12.02 -2.96
CA ARG A 65 -6.10 12.61 -1.78
C ARG A 65 -7.22 11.70 -1.29
N GLY A 66 -7.48 11.72 0.01
CA GLY A 66 -8.61 11.03 0.62
C GLY A 66 -8.33 9.57 0.99
N LEU A 67 -7.13 9.06 0.70
CA LEU A 67 -6.66 7.71 1.06
C LEU A 67 -5.73 7.71 2.30
N GLU A 68 -5.66 8.83 3.02
CA GLU A 68 -4.79 8.99 4.20
C GLU A 68 -5.16 8.04 5.35
N PHE A 69 -6.39 7.52 5.35
CA PHE A 69 -6.84 6.50 6.31
C PHE A 69 -6.06 5.19 6.22
N LEU A 70 -5.39 4.91 5.09
CA LEU A 70 -4.51 3.75 4.95
C LEU A 70 -3.11 3.99 5.54
N ALA A 71 -2.74 5.23 5.87
CA ALA A 71 -1.36 5.58 6.20
C ALA A 71 -0.79 4.77 7.39
N THR A 72 -1.59 4.56 8.44
CA THR A 72 -1.19 3.77 9.61
C THR A 72 -0.89 2.32 9.22
N LEU A 73 -1.84 1.65 8.57
CA LEU A 73 -1.67 0.27 8.09
C LEU A 73 -0.42 0.13 7.21
N ILE A 74 -0.24 1.04 6.25
CA ILE A 74 0.90 0.99 5.33
C ILE A 74 2.23 1.23 6.06
N THR A 75 2.24 2.06 7.11
CA THR A 75 3.42 2.24 7.96
C THR A 75 3.78 0.94 8.69
N GLU A 76 2.78 0.23 9.22
CA GLU A 76 2.98 -1.06 9.91
C GLU A 76 3.39 -2.18 8.95
N MET A 77 2.85 -2.22 7.73
CA MET A 77 3.29 -3.13 6.68
C MET A 77 4.71 -2.84 6.17
N THR A 78 5.15 -1.57 6.22
CA THR A 78 6.47 -1.14 5.73
C THR A 78 7.49 -0.87 6.83
N GLN A 79 7.30 -1.47 8.01
CA GLN A 79 8.27 -1.43 9.10
C GLN A 79 9.62 -2.00 8.66
N GLU A 80 10.70 -1.29 9.03
CA GLU A 80 12.07 -1.70 8.70
C GLU A 80 12.46 -3.00 9.41
N ASP A 81 12.11 -3.11 10.69
CA ASP A 81 12.28 -4.33 11.49
C ASP A 81 11.22 -5.37 11.10
N PRO A 82 11.60 -6.52 10.49
CA PRO A 82 10.65 -7.55 10.09
C PRO A 82 9.86 -8.15 11.27
N SER A 83 10.42 -8.08 12.48
CA SER A 83 9.78 -8.60 13.71
C SER A 83 8.59 -7.73 14.13
N LYS A 84 8.65 -6.43 13.84
CA LYS A 84 7.59 -5.45 14.13
C LYS A 84 6.60 -5.28 12.98
N ARG A 85 6.94 -5.77 11.79
CA ARG A 85 6.10 -5.73 10.61
C ARG A 85 4.89 -6.64 10.77
N LEU A 86 3.71 -6.18 10.37
CA LEU A 86 2.49 -7.01 10.39
C LEU A 86 2.68 -8.31 9.61
N THR A 87 1.94 -9.35 9.99
CA THR A 87 1.72 -10.50 9.10
C THR A 87 0.67 -10.16 8.04
N MET A 88 0.57 -10.95 6.98
CA MET A 88 -0.46 -10.71 5.95
C MET A 88 -1.88 -10.87 6.50
N SER A 89 -2.09 -11.80 7.43
CA SER A 89 -3.40 -11.98 8.09
C SER A 89 -3.75 -10.78 8.97
N ASP A 90 -2.77 -10.24 9.70
CA ASP A 90 -3.00 -9.07 10.54
C ASP A 90 -3.25 -7.83 9.68
N ALA A 91 -2.48 -7.66 8.59
CA ALA A 91 -2.69 -6.58 7.64
C ALA A 91 -4.09 -6.62 6.99
N LEU A 92 -4.58 -7.82 6.64
CA LEU A 92 -5.94 -7.99 6.12
C LEU A 92 -6.99 -7.64 7.18
N SER A 93 -6.80 -8.11 8.41
CA SER A 93 -7.71 -7.83 9.53
C SER A 93 -7.79 -6.32 9.82
N SER A 94 -6.63 -5.65 9.87
CA SER A 94 -6.55 -4.20 10.03
C SER A 94 -7.17 -3.45 8.86
N LEU A 95 -7.02 -3.95 7.62
CA LEU A 95 -7.66 -3.35 6.46
C LEU A 95 -9.19 -3.47 6.55
N ASP A 96 -9.72 -4.63 6.92
CA ASP A 96 -11.15 -4.86 7.08
C ASP A 96 -11.73 -3.97 8.18
N GLU A 97 -11.03 -3.83 9.31
CA GLU A 97 -11.44 -2.92 10.39
C GLU A 97 -11.52 -1.47 9.89
N ILE A 98 -10.47 -0.99 9.22
CA ILE A 98 -10.43 0.35 8.63
C ILE A 98 -11.58 0.55 7.66
N VAL A 99 -11.82 -0.39 6.73
CA VAL A 99 -12.87 -0.29 5.71
C VAL A 99 -14.26 -0.32 6.34
N SER A 100 -14.47 -1.16 7.37
CA SER A 100 -15.75 -1.25 8.08
C SER A 100 -16.11 0.03 8.84
N GLY A 101 -15.11 0.79 9.30
CA GLY A 101 -15.29 2.10 9.92
C GLY A 101 -15.60 3.25 8.96
N LEU A 102 -15.53 3.03 7.63
CA LEU A 102 -15.77 4.08 6.65
C LEU A 102 -17.21 4.10 6.14
N TYR A 103 -17.75 5.30 5.95
CA TYR A 103 -19.04 5.47 5.28
C TYR A 103 -18.97 5.05 3.81
N GLN A 104 -20.05 4.46 3.29
CA GLN A 104 -20.16 4.04 1.88
C GLN A 104 -19.81 5.14 0.86
N TRP A 105 -20.18 6.39 1.15
CA TRP A 105 -19.86 7.52 0.27
C TRP A 105 -18.34 7.80 0.20
N LYS A 106 -17.60 7.54 1.28
CA LYS A 106 -16.14 7.70 1.33
C LYS A 106 -15.45 6.64 0.46
N LEU A 107 -15.90 5.39 0.55
CA LEU A 107 -15.43 4.29 -0.29
C LEU A 107 -15.74 4.49 -1.79
N ARG A 108 -16.83 5.21 -2.09
CA ARG A 108 -17.23 5.56 -3.47
C ARG A 108 -16.71 6.91 -3.95
N SER A 109 -16.02 7.66 -3.09
CA SER A 109 -15.49 8.96 -3.47
C SER A 109 -14.39 8.78 -4.53
N PRO A 110 -14.34 9.62 -5.58
CA PRO A 110 -13.30 9.52 -6.57
C PRO A 110 -11.91 9.72 -5.94
N ALA A 111 -10.94 8.89 -6.34
CA ALA A 111 -9.55 9.11 -5.99
C ALA A 111 -9.03 10.31 -6.80
N VAL A 112 -8.79 11.44 -6.13
CA VAL A 112 -8.31 12.68 -6.78
C VAL A 112 -6.79 12.75 -6.68
N PRO A 113 -6.05 12.80 -7.80
CA PRO A 113 -4.59 12.96 -7.78
C PRO A 113 -4.16 14.20 -6.99
N LYS A 114 -3.01 14.13 -6.31
CA LYS A 114 -2.55 15.24 -5.46
C LYS A 114 -2.14 16.49 -6.26
N ASP A 115 -1.69 16.32 -7.50
CA ASP A 115 -1.29 17.40 -8.42
C ASP A 115 -2.47 18.09 -9.12
N GLU A 116 -3.68 17.52 -9.06
CA GLU A 116 -4.88 18.21 -9.52
C GLU A 116 -5.24 19.36 -8.57
N PHE A 117 -5.31 20.59 -9.11
CA PHE A 117 -5.73 21.77 -8.37
C PHE A 117 -7.16 21.58 -7.81
N SER A 118 -7.27 21.64 -6.47
CA SER A 118 -8.43 21.27 -5.64
C SER A 118 -9.77 21.94 -5.99
N LEU A 119 -9.78 23.01 -6.77
CA LEU A 119 -11.00 23.75 -7.15
C LEU A 119 -11.64 23.23 -8.44
N ILE A 120 -10.87 22.57 -9.32
CA ILE A 120 -11.37 22.10 -10.62
C ILE A 120 -12.27 20.86 -10.44
N SER A 121 -12.01 20.01 -9.44
CA SER A 121 -12.81 18.80 -9.18
C SER A 121 -14.21 19.10 -8.59
N LEU A 122 -14.32 20.11 -7.72
CA LEU A 122 -15.62 20.59 -7.22
C LEU A 122 -16.48 21.18 -8.34
N VAL A 123 -15.87 21.98 -9.24
CA VAL A 123 -16.57 22.56 -10.41
C VAL A 123 -17.00 21.46 -11.39
N LYS A 124 -16.18 20.43 -11.60
CA LYS A 124 -16.53 19.29 -12.48
C LYS A 124 -17.71 18.46 -11.97
N ASN A 125 -17.91 18.35 -10.66
CA ASN A 125 -19.06 17.62 -10.08
C ASN A 125 -20.36 18.44 -10.15
N VAL A 126 -20.31 19.76 -9.92
CA VAL A 126 -21.48 20.64 -10.08
C VAL A 126 -21.90 20.74 -11.55
N GLY A 127 -20.94 20.82 -12.48
CA GLY A 127 -21.21 20.88 -13.92
C GLY A 127 -21.78 19.59 -14.54
N ARG A 128 -21.73 18.45 -13.82
CA ARG A 128 -22.39 17.19 -14.23
C ARG A 128 -23.86 17.13 -13.79
N TRP A 129 -24.23 17.80 -12.70
CA TRP A 129 -25.62 17.80 -12.20
C TRP A 129 -26.55 18.70 -13.01
N ASN A 130 -26.03 19.82 -13.55
CA ASN A 130 -26.82 20.73 -14.38
C ASN A 130 -27.10 20.23 -15.81
N ARG A 131 -26.57 19.08 -16.23
CA ARG A 131 -26.85 18.47 -17.55
C ARG A 131 -27.92 17.37 -17.53
N SER A 132 -28.45 17.01 -16.37
CA SER A 132 -29.49 15.97 -16.21
C SER A 132 -30.91 16.55 -16.00
N ARG A 133 -31.11 17.84 -16.23
CA ARG A 133 -32.44 18.51 -16.14
C ARG A 133 -32.85 19.29 -17.39
N ALA A 134 -32.18 19.06 -18.52
CA ALA A 134 -32.56 19.63 -19.82
C ALA A 134 -32.77 18.51 -20.84
N SER A 135 -33.89 17.80 -20.72
CA SER A 135 -34.59 17.06 -21.79
C SER A 135 -36.02 16.83 -21.33
#